data_AF-A0A7C3MH19-F1
#
_entry.id   AF-A0A7C3MH19-F1
#
_cell.length_a   1.000
_cell.length_b   1.000
_cell.length_c   1.000
_cell.angle_alpha   90.00
_cell.angle_beta   90.00
_cell.angle_gamma   90.00
#
_symmetry.space_group_name_H-M   'P 1'
#
loop_
_entity.id
_entity.type
_entity.pdbx_description
1 polymer ?
#
loop_
_entity_poly.entity_id
_entity_poly.type
_entity_poly.pdbx_seq_one_letter_code
_entity_poly.pdbx_strand_id
1 'polypeptide(L)'
;MKKKLKLIEKEFLKITGKPFLPSPKDISLLLNWLEKGVPLWVIVEGIKAGWEKRKRRNPSIFSFKRYIEKAIISYRERIVGSENRVIEKENLMIEEISNFLKNLPSELEFVKEIFEKALKILKSRKKEAQKMEILERLESQLESSLLEKFSIDGVEPSKTLKSLRIKYRIPRLLRFYY
;
A
#
# COMPACT_ATOMS: atom_id res chain seq x y z
N MET A 1 -9.10 23.99 -1.40
CA MET A 1 -10.50 23.77 -1.84
C MET A 1 -10.74 24.20 -3.29
N LYS A 2 -10.62 25.49 -3.65
CA LYS A 2 -10.80 26.00 -5.03
C LYS A 2 -10.01 25.22 -6.10
N LYS A 3 -8.79 24.77 -5.77
CA LYS A 3 -7.92 23.98 -6.67
C LYS A 3 -8.51 22.61 -7.04
N LYS A 4 -9.19 21.91 -6.11
CA LYS A 4 -9.80 20.58 -6.37
C LYS A 4 -11.04 20.70 -7.26
N LEU A 5 -11.88 21.70 -7.01
CA LEU A 5 -13.07 21.98 -7.84
C LEU A 5 -12.68 22.35 -9.29
N LYS A 6 -11.67 23.20 -9.48
CA LYS A 6 -11.14 23.54 -10.81
C LYS A 6 -10.62 22.32 -11.58
N LEU A 7 -10.03 21.34 -10.87
CA LEU A 7 -9.59 20.09 -11.50
C LEU A 7 -10.78 19.22 -11.93
N ILE A 8 -11.81 19.11 -11.09
CA ILE A 8 -13.05 18.39 -11.44
C ILE A 8 -13.72 19.05 -12.65
N GLU A 9 -13.79 20.38 -12.68
CA GLU A 9 -14.32 21.14 -13.81
C GLU A 9 -13.56 20.85 -15.11
N LYS A 10 -12.22 20.85 -15.06
CA LYS A 10 -11.37 20.53 -16.22
C LYS A 10 -11.60 19.11 -16.72
N GLU A 11 -11.64 18.13 -15.81
CA GLU A 11 -11.86 16.72 -16.19
C GLU A 11 -13.30 16.47 -16.67
N PHE A 12 -14.28 17.14 -16.08
CA PHE A 12 -15.67 17.08 -16.50
C PHE A 12 -15.85 17.62 -17.92
N LEU A 13 -15.20 18.74 -18.24
CA LEU A 13 -15.19 19.32 -19.59
C LEU A 13 -14.55 18.35 -20.59
N LYS A 14 -13.42 17.71 -20.24
CA LYS A 14 -12.77 16.71 -21.10
C LYS A 14 -13.67 15.51 -21.38
N ILE A 15 -14.37 15.01 -20.37
CA ILE A 15 -15.21 13.81 -20.49
C ILE A 15 -16.48 14.12 -21.28
N THR A 16 -17.16 15.21 -20.94
CA THR A 16 -18.51 15.50 -21.44
C THR A 16 -18.52 16.41 -22.68
N GLY A 17 -17.40 17.08 -22.97
CA GLY A 17 -17.30 18.13 -23.98
C GLY A 17 -18.10 19.39 -23.64
N LYS A 18 -18.58 19.52 -22.39
CA LYS A 18 -19.47 20.61 -21.96
C LYS A 18 -18.93 21.30 -20.70
N PRO A 19 -19.11 22.63 -20.58
CA PRO A 19 -18.72 23.35 -19.38
C PRO A 19 -19.46 22.82 -18.16
N PHE A 20 -18.74 22.67 -17.06
CA PHE A 20 -19.32 22.24 -15.80
C PHE A 20 -19.96 23.43 -15.10
N LEU A 21 -21.30 23.45 -15.04
CA LEU A 21 -22.07 24.46 -14.32
C LEU A 21 -22.64 23.81 -13.04
N PRO A 22 -21.88 23.77 -11.93
CA PRO A 22 -22.32 23.11 -10.72
C PRO A 22 -23.52 23.82 -10.10
N SER A 23 -24.60 23.08 -9.87
CA SER A 23 -25.66 23.53 -8.98
C SER A 23 -25.19 23.49 -7.51
N PRO A 24 -25.86 24.20 -6.58
CA PRO A 24 -25.56 24.07 -5.15
C PRO A 24 -25.55 22.62 -4.65
N LYS A 25 -26.45 21.78 -5.19
CA LYS A 25 -26.51 20.34 -4.89
C LYS A 25 -25.26 19.58 -5.37
N ASP A 26 -24.73 19.93 -6.54
CA ASP A 26 -23.49 19.35 -7.07
C ASP A 26 -22.29 19.71 -6.19
N ILE A 27 -22.22 20.98 -5.74
CA ILE A 27 -21.15 21.45 -4.86
C ILE A 27 -21.20 20.70 -3.52
N SER A 28 -22.37 20.63 -2.88
CA SER A 28 -22.53 19.91 -1.61
C SER A 28 -22.15 18.43 -1.71
N LEU A 29 -22.49 17.75 -2.81
CA LEU A 29 -22.11 16.35 -3.03
C LEU A 29 -20.59 16.18 -3.18
N LEU A 30 -19.96 17.01 -4.01
CA LEU A 30 -18.52 16.97 -4.20
C LEU A 30 -17.78 17.25 -2.90
N LEU A 31 -18.22 18.23 -2.12
CA LEU A 31 -17.62 18.56 -0.83
C LEU A 31 -17.74 17.38 0.14
N ASN A 32 -18.93 16.78 0.27
CA ASN A 32 -19.16 15.63 1.15
C ASN A 32 -18.23 14.45 0.82
N TRP A 33 -18.03 14.12 -0.46
CA TRP A 33 -17.09 13.06 -0.85
C TRP A 33 -15.62 13.43 -0.58
N LEU A 34 -15.22 14.67 -0.90
CA LEU A 34 -13.85 15.13 -0.69
C LEU A 34 -13.50 15.21 0.81
N GLU A 35 -14.43 15.62 1.66
CA GLU A 35 -14.29 15.64 3.13
C GLU A 35 -14.20 14.23 3.70
N LYS A 36 -14.91 13.26 3.12
CA LYS A 36 -14.81 11.83 3.44
C LYS A 36 -13.54 11.15 2.90
N GLY A 37 -12.56 11.92 2.44
CA GLY A 37 -11.27 11.41 1.96
C GLY A 37 -11.34 10.68 0.62
N VAL A 38 -12.42 10.80 -0.14
CA VAL A 38 -12.50 10.21 -1.49
C VAL A 38 -11.53 10.97 -2.41
N PRO A 39 -10.61 10.27 -3.09
CA PRO A 39 -9.68 10.93 -3.98
C PRO A 39 -10.37 11.36 -5.27
N LEU A 40 -9.87 12.46 -5.85
CA LEU A 40 -10.48 13.12 -7.00
C LEU A 40 -10.59 12.20 -8.23
N TRP A 41 -9.61 11.31 -8.44
CA TRP A 41 -9.60 10.38 -9.56
C TRP A 41 -10.76 9.36 -9.50
N VAL A 42 -11.20 8.95 -8.30
CA VAL A 42 -12.38 8.06 -8.13
C VAL A 42 -13.67 8.77 -8.52
N ILE A 43 -13.78 10.07 -8.20
CA ILE A 43 -14.91 10.90 -8.61
C ILE A 43 -14.94 11.02 -10.14
N VAL A 44 -13.79 11.27 -10.76
CA VAL A 44 -13.64 11.34 -12.22
C VAL A 44 -13.95 10.01 -12.90
N GLU A 45 -13.51 8.88 -12.33
CA GLU A 45 -13.84 7.53 -12.79
C GLU A 45 -15.36 7.31 -12.84
N GLY A 46 -16.06 7.71 -11.77
CA GLY A 46 -17.52 7.65 -11.72
C GLY A 46 -18.22 8.53 -12.75
N ILE A 47 -17.72 9.75 -12.98
CA ILE A 47 -18.25 10.66 -14.02
C ILE A 47 -18.07 10.04 -15.41
N LYS A 48 -16.88 9.50 -15.69
CA LYS A 48 -16.58 8.83 -16.96
C LYS A 48 -17.51 7.65 -17.20
N ALA A 49 -17.65 6.76 -16.21
CA ALA A 49 -18.53 5.60 -16.30
C ALA A 49 -20.00 6.00 -16.50
N GLY A 50 -20.45 7.06 -15.82
CA GLY A 50 -21.80 7.59 -15.98
C GLY A 50 -22.04 8.18 -17.36
N TRP A 51 -21.06 8.89 -17.91
CA TRP A 51 -21.13 9.48 -19.25
C TRP A 51 -21.13 8.42 -20.36
N GLU A 52 -20.26 7.42 -20.26
CA GLU A 52 -20.20 6.29 -21.20
C GLU A 52 -21.52 5.52 -21.25
N LYS A 53 -22.15 5.29 -20.08
CA LYS A 53 -23.43 4.58 -20.01
C LYS A 53 -24.62 5.43 -20.43
N ARG A 54 -24.60 6.73 -20.13
CA ARG A 54 -25.72 7.62 -20.44
C ARG A 54 -25.25 9.04 -20.73
N LYS A 55 -24.97 9.30 -22.01
CA LYS A 55 -24.75 10.65 -22.53
C LYS A 55 -26.00 11.50 -22.26
N ARG A 56 -25.82 12.66 -21.63
CA ARG A 56 -26.91 13.59 -21.30
C ARG A 56 -26.74 14.94 -22.00
N ARG A 57 -27.88 15.56 -22.32
CA ARG A 57 -27.91 16.92 -22.86
C ARG A 57 -27.39 17.92 -21.83
N ASN A 58 -27.81 17.79 -20.57
CA ASN A 58 -27.36 18.63 -19.45
C ASN A 58 -26.73 17.73 -18.37
N PRO A 59 -25.44 17.39 -18.50
CA PRO A 59 -24.75 16.57 -17.50
C PRO A 59 -24.50 17.37 -16.22
N SER A 60 -24.64 16.72 -15.07
CA SER A 60 -24.33 17.28 -13.75
C SER A 60 -23.71 16.20 -12.86
N ILE A 61 -23.06 16.58 -11.76
CA ILE A 61 -22.48 15.61 -10.81
C ILE A 61 -23.59 14.76 -10.19
N PHE A 62 -24.70 15.40 -9.81
CA PHE A 62 -25.88 14.73 -9.27
C PHE A 62 -26.43 13.68 -10.24
N SER A 63 -26.41 13.97 -11.55
CA SER A 63 -26.81 13.01 -12.58
C SER A 63 -25.95 11.74 -12.61
N PHE A 64 -24.67 11.85 -12.23
CA PHE A 64 -23.74 10.73 -12.18
C PHE A 64 -23.53 10.17 -10.77
N LYS A 65 -24.28 10.65 -9.77
CA LYS A 65 -24.15 10.26 -8.35
C LYS A 65 -24.04 8.75 -8.17
N ARG A 66 -24.96 7.98 -8.74
CA ARG A 66 -24.96 6.50 -8.63
C ARG A 66 -23.67 5.85 -9.15
N TYR A 67 -23.08 6.39 -10.22
CA TYR A 67 -21.84 5.86 -10.80
C TYR A 67 -20.62 6.25 -9.96
N ILE A 68 -20.61 7.47 -9.42
CA ILE A 68 -19.58 7.93 -8.50
C ILE A 68 -19.63 7.13 -7.19
N GLU A 69 -20.81 6.89 -6.64
CA GLU A 69 -20.97 6.06 -5.44
C GLU A 69 -20.49 4.63 -5.69
N LYS A 70 -20.77 4.05 -6.87
CA LYS A 70 -20.23 2.73 -7.25
C LYS A 70 -18.70 2.74 -7.33
N ALA A 71 -18.10 3.76 -7.95
CA ALA A 71 -16.65 3.91 -8.02
C ALA A 71 -16.02 4.07 -6.63
N ILE A 72 -16.69 4.80 -5.72
CA ILE A 72 -16.28 4.93 -4.31
C ILE A 72 -16.34 3.59 -3.58
N ILE A 73 -17.39 2.80 -3.79
CA ILE A 73 -17.51 1.45 -3.21
C ILE A 73 -16.35 0.58 -3.71
N SER A 74 -16.14 0.51 -5.03
CA SER A 74 -15.03 -0.27 -5.60
C SER A 74 -13.65 0.24 -5.19
N TYR A 75 -13.50 1.55 -4.97
CA TYR A 75 -12.27 2.11 -4.39
C TYR A 75 -12.07 1.67 -2.94
N ARG A 76 -13.13 1.69 -2.12
CA ARG A 76 -13.09 1.22 -0.74
C ARG A 76 -12.83 -0.28 -0.67
N GLU A 77 -13.46 -1.09 -1.52
CA GLU A 77 -13.20 -2.52 -1.64
C GLU A 77 -11.75 -2.81 -2.05
N ARG A 78 -11.20 -2.03 -3.01
CA ARG A 78 -9.78 -2.12 -3.39
C ARG A 78 -8.85 -1.78 -2.23
N ILE A 79 -9.18 -0.77 -1.42
CA ILE A 79 -8.39 -0.38 -0.25
C ILE A 79 -8.50 -1.44 0.85
N VAL A 80 -9.72 -1.82 1.24
CA VAL A 80 -9.96 -2.82 2.29
C VAL A 80 -9.36 -4.17 1.90
N GLY A 81 -9.46 -4.56 0.63
CA GLY A 81 -8.81 -5.77 0.12
C GLY A 81 -7.29 -5.70 0.11
N SER A 82 -6.70 -4.51 0.00
CA SER A 82 -5.24 -4.31 0.07
C SER A 82 -4.76 -4.25 1.52
N GLU A 83 -5.49 -3.55 2.38
CA GLU A 83 -5.17 -3.36 3.80
C GLU A 83 -5.31 -4.68 4.58
N ASN A 84 -6.37 -5.46 4.34
CA ASN A 84 -6.51 -6.79 4.94
C ASN A 84 -5.38 -7.74 4.49
N ARG A 85 -5.00 -7.71 3.21
CA ARG A 85 -3.87 -8.51 2.71
C ARG A 85 -2.54 -8.08 3.33
N VAL A 86 -2.32 -6.79 3.52
CA VAL A 86 -1.11 -6.27 4.19
C VAL A 86 -1.09 -6.70 5.66
N ILE A 87 -2.22 -6.60 6.38
CA ILE A 87 -2.33 -7.05 7.77
C ILE A 87 -2.09 -8.57 7.89
N GLU A 88 -2.67 -9.37 7.00
CA GLU A 88 -2.43 -10.83 6.95
C GLU A 88 -0.95 -11.15 6.71
N LYS A 89 -0.32 -10.49 5.73
CA LYS A 89 1.11 -10.62 5.43
C LYS A 89 1.99 -10.22 6.61
N GLU A 90 1.68 -9.11 7.29
CA GLU A 90 2.41 -8.66 8.47
C GLU A 90 2.26 -9.66 9.63
N ASN A 91 1.07 -10.20 9.87
CA ASN A 91 0.84 -11.20 10.91
C ASN A 91 1.63 -12.49 10.67
N LEU A 92 1.65 -12.99 9.43
CA LEU A 92 2.47 -14.15 9.05
C LEU A 92 3.97 -13.88 9.28
N MET A 93 4.45 -12.69 8.93
CA MET A 93 5.85 -12.31 9.15
C MET A 93 6.17 -12.17 10.65
N ILE A 94 5.25 -11.62 11.45
CA ILE A 94 5.39 -11.53 12.91
C ILE A 94 5.50 -12.93 13.51
N GLU A 95 4.66 -13.87 13.08
CA GLU A 95 4.69 -15.25 13.56
C GLU A 95 6.01 -15.95 13.17
N GLU A 96 6.44 -15.82 11.90
CA GLU A 96 7.68 -16.41 11.39
C GLU A 96 8.90 -15.90 12.17
N ILE A 97 9.01 -14.58 12.37
CA ILE A 97 10.12 -13.98 13.13
C ILE A 97 10.04 -14.36 14.61
N SER A 98 8.84 -14.40 15.20
CA SER A 98 8.68 -14.78 16.61
C SER A 98 9.10 -16.24 16.84
N ASN A 99 8.77 -17.14 15.91
CA ASN A 99 9.16 -18.55 15.98
C ASN A 99 10.66 -18.74 15.76
N PHE A 100 11.26 -17.95 14.86
CA PHE A 100 12.71 -17.93 14.66
C PHE A 100 13.44 -17.46 15.92
N LEU A 101 13.01 -16.37 16.55
CA LEU A 101 13.61 -15.86 17.79
C LEU A 101 13.46 -16.82 18.98
N LYS A 102 12.33 -17.53 19.08
CA LYS A 102 12.13 -18.55 20.13
C LYS A 102 13.06 -19.74 19.99
N ASN A 103 13.42 -20.11 18.76
CA ASN A 103 14.27 -21.25 18.46
C ASN A 103 15.60 -20.79 17.87
N LEU A 104 16.08 -19.61 18.29
CA LEU A 104 17.27 -18.98 17.71
C LEU A 104 18.49 -19.86 18.00
N PRO A 105 19.18 -20.37 16.95
CA PRO A 105 20.42 -21.11 17.14
C PRO A 105 21.48 -20.19 17.76
N SER A 106 22.31 -20.72 18.66
CA SER A 106 23.34 -19.94 19.34
C SER A 106 24.35 -19.33 18.36
N GLU A 107 24.59 -19.98 17.21
CA GLU A 107 25.44 -19.45 16.15
C GLU A 107 24.88 -18.18 15.50
N LEU A 108 23.59 -17.90 15.67
CA LEU A 108 22.86 -16.76 15.11
C LEU A 108 22.45 -15.73 16.18
N GLU A 109 22.96 -15.81 17.41
CA GLU A 109 22.63 -14.83 18.46
C GLU A 109 22.94 -13.38 18.03
N PHE A 110 23.96 -13.20 17.17
CA PHE A 110 24.37 -11.89 16.66
C PHE A 110 23.32 -11.19 15.77
N VAL A 111 22.39 -11.93 15.16
CA VAL A 111 21.30 -11.33 14.34
C VAL A 111 20.03 -11.06 15.14
N LYS A 112 19.98 -11.47 16.41
CA LYS A 112 18.80 -11.34 17.26
C LYS A 112 18.24 -9.92 17.30
N GLU A 113 19.11 -8.94 17.52
CA GLU A 113 18.71 -7.53 17.62
C GLU A 113 18.05 -7.02 16.33
N ILE A 114 18.47 -7.53 15.17
CA ILE A 114 17.90 -7.16 13.87
C ILE A 114 16.44 -7.65 13.78
N PHE A 115 16.19 -8.89 14.20
CA PHE A 115 14.85 -9.48 14.21
C PHE A 115 13.93 -8.86 15.27
N GLU A 116 14.45 -8.51 16.45
CA GLU A 116 13.70 -7.78 17.46
C GLU A 116 13.27 -6.39 16.96
N LYS A 117 14.17 -5.67 16.27
CA LYS A 117 13.83 -4.40 15.60
C LYS A 117 12.77 -4.60 14.53
N ALA A 118 12.88 -5.64 13.71
CA ALA A 118 11.88 -5.96 12.69
C ALA A 118 10.49 -6.21 13.29
N LEU A 119 10.40 -7.00 14.36
CA LEU A 119 9.14 -7.23 15.09
C LEU A 119 8.54 -5.92 15.63
N LYS A 120 9.38 -5.05 16.21
CA LYS A 120 8.92 -3.77 16.73
C LYS A 120 8.33 -2.88 15.64
N ILE A 121 8.92 -2.89 14.44
CA ILE A 121 8.42 -2.12 13.29
C ILE A 121 7.13 -2.70 12.74
N LEU A 122 7.05 -4.02 12.56
CA LEU A 122 5.84 -4.70 12.07
C LEU A 122 4.64 -4.43 13.00
N LYS A 123 4.85 -4.50 14.33
CA LYS A 123 3.82 -4.23 15.35
C LYS A 123 3.52 -2.73 15.55
N SER A 124 4.28 -1.83 14.94
CA SER A 124 4.08 -0.39 15.12
C SER A 124 2.92 0.14 14.27
N ARG A 125 2.36 1.29 14.67
CA ARG A 125 1.34 2.04 13.89
C ARG A 125 1.94 2.88 12.75
N LYS A 126 3.18 2.60 12.33
CA LYS A 126 3.81 3.30 11.20
C LYS A 126 3.07 3.00 9.90
N LYS A 127 3.12 3.94 8.95
CA LYS A 127 2.59 3.73 7.60
C LYS A 127 3.40 2.66 6.87
N GLU A 128 2.76 1.88 6.01
CA GLU A 128 3.37 0.78 5.23
C GLU A 128 4.69 1.19 4.56
N ALA A 129 4.71 2.33 3.84
CA ALA A 129 5.93 2.83 3.19
C ALA A 129 7.11 3.04 4.17
N GLN A 130 6.84 3.52 5.38
CA GLN A 130 7.88 3.70 6.40
C GLN A 130 8.32 2.36 7.02
N LYS A 131 7.41 1.39 7.13
CA LYS A 131 7.77 0.04 7.58
C LYS A 131 8.69 -0.61 6.56
N MET A 132 8.32 -0.54 5.28
CA MET A 132 9.08 -1.11 4.16
C MET A 132 10.51 -0.58 4.11
N GLU A 133 10.69 0.74 4.14
CA GLU A 133 12.02 1.38 4.14
C GLU A 133 12.91 0.87 5.29
N ILE A 134 12.33 0.71 6.48
CA ILE A 134 13.10 0.23 7.65
C ILE A 134 13.40 -1.26 7.52
N LEU A 135 12.44 -2.07 7.05
CA LEU A 135 12.65 -3.50 6.84
C LEU A 135 13.70 -3.77 5.76
N GLU A 136 13.78 -2.94 4.72
CA GLU A 136 14.82 -3.03 3.69
C GLU A 136 16.22 -2.78 4.24
N ARG A 137 16.33 -1.76 5.09
CA ARG A 137 17.58 -1.47 5.79
C ARG A 137 17.98 -2.61 6.73
N LEU A 138 17.03 -3.17 7.48
CA LEU A 138 17.29 -4.29 8.38
C LEU A 138 17.67 -5.57 7.63
N GLU A 139 17.05 -5.83 6.47
CA GLU A 139 17.41 -6.97 5.61
C GLU A 139 18.84 -6.83 5.08
N SER A 140 19.21 -5.62 4.63
CA SER A 140 20.57 -5.35 4.15
C SER A 140 21.61 -5.52 5.27
N GLN A 141 21.27 -5.09 6.50
CA GLN A 141 22.10 -5.29 7.68
C GLN A 141 22.23 -6.77 8.03
N LEU A 142 21.12 -7.53 7.98
CA LEU A 142 21.11 -8.97 8.21
C LEU A 142 22.06 -9.70 7.25
N GLU A 143 21.96 -9.40 5.95
CA GLU A 143 22.80 -10.02 4.93
C GLU A 143 24.28 -9.68 5.14
N SER A 144 24.59 -8.42 5.46
CA SER A 144 25.96 -8.00 5.76
C SER A 144 26.52 -8.75 6.98
N SER A 145 25.77 -8.82 8.09
CA SER A 145 26.21 -9.54 9.29
C SER A 145 26.36 -11.04 9.06
N LEU A 146 25.48 -11.65 8.27
CA LEU A 146 25.58 -13.07 7.91
C LEU A 146 26.85 -13.32 7.07
N LEU A 147 27.12 -12.46 6.09
CA LEU A 147 28.34 -12.57 5.28
C LEU A 147 29.59 -12.34 6.13
N GLU A 148 29.63 -11.34 7.01
CA GLU A 148 30.78 -11.11 7.89
C GLU A 148 31.08 -12.32 8.78
N LYS A 149 30.05 -12.93 9.37
CA LYS A 149 30.21 -14.07 10.28
C LYS A 149 30.58 -15.38 9.57
N PHE A 150 30.01 -15.61 8.39
CA PHE A 150 30.13 -16.85 7.63
C PHE A 150 30.91 -16.67 6.33
N SER A 151 31.73 -15.62 6.22
CA SER A 151 32.58 -15.41 5.05
C SER A 151 33.43 -16.65 4.85
N ILE A 152 33.26 -17.27 3.69
CA ILE A 152 34.08 -18.37 3.19
C ILE A 152 34.80 -17.81 1.97
N ASP A 153 36.13 -17.76 2.02
CA ASP A 153 36.95 -17.37 0.88
C ASP A 153 36.56 -18.19 -0.36
N GLY A 154 36.19 -17.51 -1.45
CA GLY A 154 35.94 -18.12 -2.75
C GLY A 154 34.50 -18.53 -3.06
N VAL A 155 33.51 -18.31 -2.18
CA VAL A 155 32.08 -18.61 -2.49
C VAL A 155 31.31 -17.34 -2.84
N GLU A 156 30.53 -17.37 -3.93
CA GLU A 156 29.63 -16.27 -4.30
C GLU A 156 28.67 -15.91 -3.15
N PRO A 157 28.62 -14.65 -2.69
CA PRO A 157 27.82 -14.23 -1.54
C PRO A 157 26.33 -14.62 -1.61
N SER A 158 25.75 -14.58 -2.81
CA SER A 158 24.35 -14.94 -3.04
C SER A 158 24.06 -16.43 -2.77
N LYS A 159 24.99 -17.32 -3.12
CA LYS A 159 24.89 -18.76 -2.83
C LYS A 159 25.04 -19.04 -1.34
N THR A 160 25.98 -18.37 -0.68
CA THR A 160 26.20 -18.47 0.76
C THR A 160 24.97 -18.06 1.55
N LEU A 161 24.40 -16.88 1.25
CA LEU A 161 23.19 -16.38 1.90
C LEU A 161 22.00 -17.32 1.70
N LYS A 162 21.81 -17.86 0.49
CA LYS A 162 20.73 -18.81 0.20
C LYS A 162 20.89 -20.09 1.03
N SER A 163 22.09 -20.64 1.10
CA SER A 163 22.39 -21.85 1.88
C SER A 163 22.18 -21.62 3.38
N LEU A 164 22.64 -20.49 3.92
CA LEU A 164 22.42 -20.12 5.32
C LEU A 164 20.94 -19.98 5.66
N ARG A 165 20.17 -19.31 4.80
CA ARG A 165 18.72 -19.15 4.99
C ARG A 165 18.00 -20.49 5.00
N ILE A 166 18.39 -21.44 4.15
CA ILE A 166 17.81 -22.78 4.11
C ILE A 166 18.21 -23.56 5.38
N LYS A 167 19.52 -23.59 5.69
CA LYS A 167 20.07 -24.35 6.82
C LYS A 167 19.46 -23.94 8.16
N TYR A 168 19.34 -22.63 8.39
CA TYR A 168 18.87 -22.09 9.66
C TYR A 168 17.44 -21.55 9.63
N ARG A 169 16.72 -21.73 8.52
CA ARG A 169 15.35 -21.21 8.32
C ARG A 169 15.22 -19.72 8.66
N ILE A 170 16.19 -18.92 8.21
CA ILE A 170 16.25 -17.47 8.52
C ILE A 170 15.15 -16.74 7.73
N PRO A 171 14.19 -16.08 8.40
CA PRO A 171 13.09 -15.37 7.74
C PRO A 171 13.59 -14.22 6.85
N ARG A 172 12.87 -13.93 5.77
CA ARG A 172 13.09 -12.74 4.93
C ARG A 172 12.22 -11.59 5.43
N LEU A 173 12.83 -10.45 5.78
CA LEU A 173 12.11 -9.29 6.28
C LEU A 173 11.30 -8.57 5.19
N LEU A 174 11.51 -8.91 3.92
CA LEU A 174 10.83 -8.32 2.75
C LEU A 174 9.97 -9.31 1.96
N ARG A 175 9.72 -10.52 2.49
CA ARG A 175 9.07 -11.63 1.77
C ARG A 175 7.76 -11.26 1.06
N PHE A 176 7.02 -10.29 1.61
CA PHE A 176 5.68 -9.94 1.14
C PHE A 176 5.56 -8.53 0.53
N TYR A 177 6.68 -7.80 0.46
CA TYR A 177 6.78 -6.43 -0.06
C TYR A 177 7.24 -6.37 -1.53
N TYR A 178 7.67 -7.51 -2.09
CA TYR A 178 8.04 -7.71 -3.49
C TYR A 178 7.33 -8.96 -4.03
#